data_AF-A0A9W7EHM0-F1
#
_entry.id   AF-A0A9W7EHM0-F1
#
_cell.length_a   1.000
_cell.length_b   1.000
_cell.length_c   1.000
_cell.angle_alpha   90.00
_cell.angle_beta   90.00
_cell.angle_gamma   90.00
#
_symmetry.space_group_name_H-M   'P 1'
#
loop_
_entity.id
_entity.type
_entity.pdbx_description
1 polymer ?
#
loop_
_entity_poly.entity_id
_entity_poly.type
_entity_poly.pdbx_seq_one_letter_code
_entity_poly.pdbx_strand_id
1 'polypeptide(L)'
;MIPLFIGLIIWGSLVILTFIKLGSQSKPSKQLPPKAVSISADPTLIKSRCYSNQILSSYEDAVSGHHGEVEDSHSSKVDFNPFVNDTKYLTLPQRLKLSIMTWTIFPIRLLISLLLLLLIISYGNLAALFLPKSAGLTTPISSFRRFLLLPFRTLLRLMLFNWGFYWIRVKGKKASAKEAPVIAPNHVTFIEPLYLMYANAPMSVGAKATMMFPGTSKIHQLLQSIPLEKYKEPNSKENVYSREWVKEAMMERTASGGAWPQLMIFPEGTTKATKALIHFKNGPFLPGKPVQPVIVKFPFRYCDLTWVTGGVSQVQLLYRMMCQFYNCLEIEYLPVYVPSEDEKGGDFASAKLFAHNVRNVMANAMGVPTTEHSYEDVRLAGVAIALHMPANDALLEIGKAKKFLAGVSMKTIEKHLTAFAAMDTNHTGQVTFNQFAEAFELKQENGEISHGALRMFDLIDTHGHGTINFKDYLFGLALVNEVPQNRKQLVKLAFHSFDPSGKGLTLPQFSQIMSFNPTLDPPTVAKIFKEADTSNDGFLTFSEFNRFVNSDHEEIIDVFKINFLDRTDILARKMNFKPEKRKTVAAGKPEEQVKGTELVVKSAESPSNMV
;
A
#
# COMPACT_ATOMS: atom_id res chain seq x y z
N MET A 1 43.00 -28.93 10.20
CA MET A 1 42.53 -28.28 8.94
C MET A 1 41.39 -29.04 8.26
N ILE A 2 41.46 -30.37 8.12
CA ILE A 2 40.41 -31.19 7.47
C ILE A 2 39.01 -31.03 8.12
N PRO A 3 38.85 -30.98 9.46
CA PRO A 3 37.52 -30.80 10.08
C PRO A 3 36.89 -29.42 9.83
N LEU A 4 37.73 -28.38 9.75
CA LEU A 4 37.31 -27.01 9.40
C LEU A 4 36.86 -26.92 7.94
N PHE A 5 37.54 -27.64 7.04
CA PHE A 5 37.20 -27.68 5.62
C PHE A 5 35.90 -28.46 5.37
N ILE A 6 35.72 -29.60 6.06
CA ILE A 6 34.46 -30.37 6.02
C ILE A 6 33.32 -29.58 6.65
N GLY A 7 33.57 -28.87 7.76
CA GLY A 7 32.60 -27.97 8.39
C GLY A 7 32.16 -26.81 7.46
N LEU A 8 33.10 -26.22 6.72
CA LEU A 8 32.82 -25.19 5.71
C LEU A 8 32.03 -25.75 4.51
N ILE A 9 32.30 -26.98 4.07
CA ILE A 9 31.55 -27.63 2.99
C ILE A 9 30.13 -27.99 3.45
N ILE A 10 29.95 -28.51 4.66
CA ILE A 10 28.64 -28.86 5.21
C ILE A 10 27.82 -27.59 5.47
N TRP A 11 28.43 -26.56 6.08
CA TRP A 11 27.79 -25.26 6.28
C TRP A 11 27.47 -24.58 4.95
N GLY A 12 28.39 -24.58 3.99
CA GLY A 12 28.17 -24.09 2.63
C GLY A 12 27.04 -24.82 1.94
N SER A 13 26.96 -26.15 2.08
CA SER A 13 25.89 -26.98 1.52
C SER A 13 24.53 -26.71 2.19
N LEU A 14 24.48 -26.53 3.51
CA LEU A 14 23.25 -26.16 4.25
C LEU A 14 22.76 -24.76 3.88
N VAL A 15 23.66 -23.80 3.76
CA VAL A 15 23.36 -22.44 3.29
C VAL A 15 22.84 -22.50 1.85
N ILE A 16 23.51 -23.23 0.96
CA ILE A 16 23.09 -23.45 -0.43
C ILE A 16 21.71 -24.11 -0.51
N LEU A 17 21.45 -25.17 0.27
CA LEU A 17 20.15 -25.84 0.31
C LEU A 17 19.04 -24.91 0.83
N THR A 18 19.36 -24.05 1.80
CA THR A 18 18.44 -23.01 2.29
C THR A 18 18.12 -22.01 1.18
N PHE A 19 19.11 -21.57 0.40
CA PHE A 19 18.91 -20.67 -0.73
C PHE A 19 18.19 -21.32 -1.91
N ILE A 20 18.40 -22.62 -2.18
CA ILE A 20 17.65 -23.38 -3.19
C ILE A 20 16.17 -23.45 -2.80
N LYS A 21 15.88 -23.76 -1.53
CA LYS A 21 14.51 -23.78 -0.99
C LYS A 21 13.87 -22.39 -1.04
N LEU A 22 14.64 -21.33 -0.77
CA LEU A 22 14.20 -19.94 -0.92
C LEU A 22 13.99 -19.55 -2.39
N GLY A 23 14.81 -20.01 -3.33
CA GLY A 23 14.73 -19.64 -4.74
C GLY A 23 13.52 -20.24 -5.49
N SER A 24 13.04 -21.39 -5.00
CA SER A 24 11.96 -22.19 -5.58
C SER A 24 10.59 -21.77 -5.04
N GLN A 25 9.79 -21.05 -5.84
CA GLN A 25 8.34 -21.01 -5.68
C GLN A 25 7.65 -21.64 -6.89
N SER A 26 6.73 -22.57 -6.63
CA SER A 26 5.80 -23.12 -7.62
C SER A 26 4.56 -22.23 -7.70
N LYS A 27 3.93 -22.15 -8.89
CA LYS A 27 2.62 -21.52 -9.01
C LYS A 27 1.61 -22.33 -8.19
N PRO A 28 0.74 -21.69 -7.39
CA PRO A 28 -0.42 -22.37 -6.83
C PRO A 28 -1.30 -22.91 -7.97
N SER A 29 -1.97 -24.04 -7.73
CA SER A 29 -2.96 -24.60 -8.67
C SER A 29 -4.08 -23.57 -8.90
N LYS A 30 -4.50 -23.38 -10.15
CA LYS A 30 -5.66 -22.53 -10.47
C LYS A 30 -6.90 -23.14 -9.82
N GLN A 31 -7.47 -22.51 -8.80
CA GLN A 31 -8.87 -22.73 -8.45
C GLN A 31 -9.72 -22.03 -9.51
N LEU A 32 -10.62 -22.78 -10.14
CA LEU A 32 -11.64 -22.22 -11.03
C LEU A 32 -12.55 -21.31 -10.21
N PRO A 33 -12.95 -20.13 -10.74
CA PRO A 33 -13.96 -19.32 -10.09
C PRO A 33 -15.24 -20.15 -9.88
N PRO A 34 -15.96 -19.95 -8.75
CA PRO A 34 -17.24 -20.61 -8.56
C PRO A 34 -18.18 -20.25 -9.70
N LYS A 35 -18.96 -21.23 -10.19
CA LYS A 35 -20.01 -20.99 -11.20
C LYS A 35 -20.98 -19.95 -10.63
N ALA A 36 -21.16 -18.86 -11.37
CA ALA A 36 -22.16 -17.84 -11.07
C ALA A 36 -23.53 -18.52 -10.91
N VAL A 37 -24.17 -18.32 -9.76
CA VAL A 37 -25.57 -18.66 -9.57
C VAL A 37 -26.35 -17.57 -10.30
N SER A 38 -27.00 -17.92 -11.41
CA SER A 38 -27.93 -17.01 -12.09
C SER A 38 -29.13 -16.77 -11.18
N ILE A 39 -29.13 -15.65 -10.47
CA ILE A 39 -30.32 -15.16 -9.76
C ILE A 39 -31.27 -14.61 -10.82
N SER A 40 -32.55 -14.96 -10.70
CA SER A 40 -33.60 -14.76 -11.70
C SER A 40 -33.73 -13.33 -12.23
N ALA A 41 -34.15 -13.22 -13.49
CA ALA A 41 -34.48 -11.97 -14.19
C ALA A 41 -35.74 -11.28 -13.62
N ASP A 42 -35.67 -10.80 -12.38
CA ASP A 42 -36.71 -9.95 -11.79
C ASP A 42 -36.60 -8.52 -12.35
N PRO A 43 -37.63 -7.98 -13.03
CA PRO A 43 -37.65 -6.62 -13.58
C PRO A 43 -37.34 -5.51 -12.56
N THR A 44 -37.56 -5.77 -11.27
CA THR A 44 -37.32 -4.82 -10.18
C THR A 44 -35.84 -4.71 -9.81
N LEU A 45 -35.09 -5.82 -9.88
CA LEU A 45 -33.63 -5.88 -9.70
C LEU A 45 -32.88 -5.19 -10.86
N ILE A 46 -33.47 -5.16 -12.05
CA ILE A 46 -32.92 -4.48 -13.22
C ILE A 46 -32.94 -2.95 -13.01
N LYS A 47 -33.97 -2.41 -12.37
CA LYS A 47 -34.08 -0.96 -12.08
C LYS A 47 -33.08 -0.51 -11.02
N SER A 48 -32.92 -1.23 -9.91
CA SER A 48 -31.92 -0.89 -8.88
C SER A 48 -30.49 -0.92 -9.45
N ARG A 49 -30.18 -1.91 -10.30
CA ARG A 49 -28.91 -1.99 -11.04
C ARG A 49 -28.72 -0.84 -12.02
N CYS A 50 -29.76 -0.40 -12.73
CA CYS A 50 -29.69 0.78 -13.59
C CYS A 50 -29.34 2.06 -12.82
N TYR A 51 -29.91 2.25 -11.62
CA TYR A 51 -29.58 3.40 -10.77
C TYR A 51 -28.18 3.32 -10.17
N SER A 52 -27.75 2.14 -9.71
CA SER A 52 -26.37 1.86 -9.28
C SER A 52 -25.38 2.19 -10.42
N ASN A 53 -25.65 1.70 -11.62
CA ASN A 53 -24.84 1.94 -12.82
C ASN A 53 -24.83 3.41 -13.26
N GLN A 54 -25.94 4.16 -13.09
CA GLN A 54 -25.97 5.60 -13.34
C GLN A 54 -25.12 6.38 -12.33
N ILE A 55 -25.10 5.95 -11.07
CA ILE A 55 -24.23 6.54 -10.05
C ILE A 55 -22.77 6.17 -10.36
N LEU A 56 -22.47 4.93 -10.77
CA LEU A 56 -21.15 4.51 -11.24
C LEU A 56 -20.70 5.25 -12.48
N SER A 57 -21.56 5.47 -13.47
CA SER A 57 -21.25 6.26 -14.67
C SER A 57 -21.01 7.72 -14.30
N SER A 58 -21.89 8.33 -13.51
CA SER A 58 -21.68 9.70 -13.00
C SER A 58 -20.40 9.80 -12.13
N TYR A 59 -20.03 8.70 -11.47
CA TYR A 59 -18.80 8.53 -10.70
C TYR A 59 -17.57 8.39 -11.61
N GLU A 60 -17.61 7.56 -12.66
CA GLU A 60 -16.53 7.41 -13.64
C GLU A 60 -16.30 8.71 -14.41
N ASP A 61 -17.37 9.45 -14.71
CA ASP A 61 -17.34 10.76 -15.34
C ASP A 61 -16.78 11.85 -14.40
N ALA A 62 -17.15 11.84 -13.12
CA ALA A 62 -16.56 12.72 -12.11
C ALA A 62 -15.10 12.36 -11.75
N VAL A 63 -14.70 11.09 -11.93
CA VAL A 63 -13.36 10.57 -11.67
C VAL A 63 -12.41 10.80 -12.84
N SER A 64 -12.90 10.77 -14.08
CA SER A 64 -12.08 10.83 -15.29
C SER A 64 -11.58 12.23 -15.65
N GLY A 65 -12.26 13.30 -15.22
CA GLY A 65 -11.78 14.68 -15.43
C GLY A 65 -11.40 14.99 -16.88
N HIS A 66 -12.03 14.34 -17.86
CA HIS A 66 -11.77 14.57 -19.28
C HIS A 66 -12.57 15.78 -19.76
N HIS A 67 -11.90 16.91 -19.90
CA HIS A 67 -12.23 17.82 -20.99
C HIS A 67 -11.50 17.32 -22.24
N GLY A 68 -12.26 16.86 -23.23
CA GLY A 68 -11.75 16.51 -24.57
C GLY A 68 -12.00 15.06 -24.95
N GLU A 69 -12.88 14.89 -25.93
CA GLU A 69 -13.24 13.64 -26.61
C GLU A 69 -12.03 12.88 -27.16
N VAL A 70 -11.94 11.58 -26.88
CA VAL A 70 -11.60 10.53 -27.86
C VAL A 70 -12.39 9.28 -27.47
N GLU A 71 -13.29 8.84 -28.35
CA GLU A 71 -13.96 7.54 -28.25
C GLU A 71 -12.90 6.43 -28.27
N ASP A 72 -12.74 5.71 -27.16
CA ASP A 72 -12.05 4.43 -27.15
C ASP A 72 -13.06 3.33 -26.76
N SER A 73 -13.27 2.43 -27.71
CA SER A 73 -14.20 1.31 -27.70
C SER A 73 -14.18 0.49 -26.41
N HIS A 74 -15.35 -0.06 -26.05
CA HIS A 74 -15.59 -0.99 -24.94
C HIS A 74 -14.58 -2.16 -24.90
N SER A 75 -13.44 -1.94 -24.27
CA SER A 75 -12.53 -2.96 -23.77
C SER A 75 -12.66 -2.94 -22.25
N SER A 76 -13.14 -4.04 -21.67
CA SER A 76 -13.10 -4.30 -20.23
C SER A 76 -11.75 -3.85 -19.65
N LYS A 77 -11.73 -2.75 -18.89
CA LYS A 77 -10.49 -2.21 -18.29
C LYS A 77 -9.93 -3.27 -17.35
N VAL A 78 -8.91 -3.98 -17.80
CA VAL A 78 -8.13 -4.87 -16.94
C VAL A 78 -7.47 -3.99 -15.88
N ASP A 79 -7.78 -4.23 -14.61
CA ASP A 79 -7.18 -3.54 -13.46
C ASP A 79 -5.64 -3.59 -13.57
N PHE A 80 -5.02 -2.46 -13.88
CA PHE A 80 -3.58 -2.37 -14.09
C PHE A 80 -2.85 -2.33 -12.75
N ASN A 81 -2.06 -3.37 -12.42
CA ASN A 81 -1.27 -3.43 -11.20
C ASN A 81 0.22 -3.10 -11.46
N PRO A 82 0.76 -1.97 -10.93
CA PRO A 82 2.18 -1.62 -11.07
C PRO A 82 3.13 -2.37 -10.10
N PHE A 83 2.59 -3.14 -9.15
CA PHE A 83 3.33 -3.86 -8.11
C PHE A 83 3.51 -5.36 -8.43
N VAL A 84 3.89 -5.66 -9.67
CA VAL A 84 4.10 -7.03 -10.14
C VAL A 84 5.58 -7.28 -10.41
N ASN A 85 6.07 -8.48 -10.02
CA ASN A 85 7.37 -9.00 -10.47
C ASN A 85 7.13 -10.15 -11.46
N ASP A 86 7.61 -9.98 -12.68
CA ASP A 86 7.29 -10.89 -13.80
C ASP A 86 7.99 -12.24 -13.69
N THR A 87 9.01 -12.35 -12.84
CA THR A 87 9.83 -13.56 -12.67
C THR A 87 9.69 -14.18 -11.29
N LYS A 88 8.59 -13.90 -10.57
CA LYS A 88 8.31 -14.51 -9.25
C LYS A 88 8.47 -16.04 -9.29
N TYR A 89 7.83 -16.67 -10.28
CA TYR A 89 7.91 -18.11 -10.52
C TYR A 89 8.97 -18.43 -11.58
N LEU A 90 9.80 -19.43 -11.30
CA LEU A 90 10.89 -19.84 -12.19
C LEU A 90 10.45 -20.99 -13.10
N THR A 91 10.77 -20.88 -14.39
CA THR A 91 10.67 -21.96 -15.37
C THR A 91 11.74 -23.03 -15.12
N LEU A 92 11.57 -24.23 -15.67
CA LEU A 92 12.55 -25.32 -15.51
C LEU A 92 13.98 -24.92 -15.95
N PRO A 93 14.20 -24.27 -17.11
CA PRO A 93 15.53 -23.80 -17.50
C PRO A 93 16.11 -22.79 -16.51
N GLN A 94 15.29 -21.88 -15.97
CA GLN A 94 15.72 -20.90 -14.97
C GLN A 94 16.12 -21.57 -13.65
N ARG A 95 15.37 -22.61 -13.22
CA ARG A 95 15.71 -23.41 -12.04
C ARG A 95 17.03 -24.14 -12.23
N LEU A 96 17.24 -24.77 -13.38
CA LEU A 96 18.50 -25.46 -13.69
C LEU A 96 19.69 -24.48 -13.69
N LYS A 97 19.54 -23.34 -14.39
CA LYS A 97 20.55 -22.27 -14.36
C LYS A 97 20.85 -21.83 -12.93
N LEU A 98 19.83 -21.54 -12.15
CA LEU A 98 19.99 -21.09 -10.76
C LEU A 98 20.72 -22.13 -9.92
N SER A 99 20.38 -23.42 -10.04
CA SER A 99 21.07 -24.51 -9.36
C SER A 99 22.56 -24.57 -9.70
N ILE A 100 22.93 -24.49 -10.99
CA ILE A 100 24.34 -24.48 -11.41
C ILE A 100 25.07 -23.25 -10.85
N MET A 101 24.46 -22.07 -10.93
CA MET A 101 25.05 -20.81 -10.44
C MET A 101 25.24 -20.80 -8.92
N THR A 102 24.39 -21.54 -8.20
CA THR A 102 24.45 -21.66 -6.74
C THR A 102 25.70 -22.38 -6.27
N TRP A 103 26.17 -23.37 -7.01
CA TRP A 103 27.38 -24.13 -6.67
C TRP A 103 28.67 -23.55 -7.26
N THR A 104 28.56 -22.62 -8.21
CA THR A 104 29.71 -22.07 -8.95
C THR A 104 30.01 -20.62 -8.56
N ILE A 105 29.17 -19.69 -9.01
CA ILE A 105 29.41 -18.23 -8.89
C ILE A 105 28.96 -17.68 -7.54
N PHE A 106 27.83 -18.17 -7.03
CA PHE A 106 27.22 -17.63 -5.83
C PHE A 106 28.13 -17.67 -4.59
N PRO A 107 28.84 -18.77 -4.26
CA PRO A 107 29.67 -18.82 -3.05
C PRO A 107 30.82 -17.80 -3.11
N ILE A 108 31.44 -17.65 -4.29
CA ILE A 108 32.52 -16.69 -4.54
C ILE A 108 32.00 -15.26 -4.37
N ARG A 109 30.87 -14.93 -5.02
CA ARG A 109 30.28 -13.59 -4.92
C ARG A 109 29.77 -13.27 -3.53
N LEU A 110 29.23 -14.26 -2.81
CA LEU A 110 28.80 -14.08 -1.42
C LEU A 110 30.00 -13.76 -0.53
N LEU A 111 31.11 -14.51 -0.64
CA LEU A 111 32.33 -14.26 0.12
C LEU A 111 32.89 -12.85 -0.17
N ILE A 112 33.01 -12.47 -1.45
CA ILE A 112 33.46 -11.14 -1.84
C ILE A 112 32.51 -10.05 -1.31
N SER A 113 31.19 -10.28 -1.36
CA SER A 113 30.20 -9.33 -0.83
C SER A 113 30.36 -9.14 0.68
N LEU A 114 30.59 -10.21 1.44
CA LEU A 114 30.79 -10.12 2.89
C LEU A 114 32.09 -9.37 3.22
N LEU A 115 33.17 -9.63 2.48
CA LEU A 115 34.43 -8.90 2.63
C LEU A 115 34.28 -7.41 2.28
N LEU A 116 33.65 -7.09 1.15
CA LEU A 116 33.40 -5.71 0.75
C LEU A 116 32.50 -4.99 1.74
N LEU A 117 31.48 -5.65 2.29
CA LEU A 117 30.61 -5.07 3.32
C LEU A 117 31.40 -4.76 4.59
N LEU A 118 32.28 -5.67 5.03
CA LEU A 118 33.17 -5.43 6.17
C LEU A 118 34.10 -4.24 5.92
N LEU A 119 34.68 -4.13 4.72
CA LEU A 119 35.53 -3.00 4.33
C LEU A 119 34.75 -1.69 4.28
N ILE A 120 33.54 -1.69 3.73
CA ILE A 120 32.65 -0.52 3.67
C ILE A 120 32.34 -0.02 5.08
N ILE A 121 31.95 -0.92 5.98
CA ILE A 121 31.62 -0.59 7.38
C ILE A 121 32.86 -0.10 8.13
N SER A 122 33.97 -0.82 8.02
CA SER A 122 35.23 -0.48 8.70
C SER A 122 35.76 0.88 8.24
N TYR A 123 35.82 1.09 6.92
CA TYR A 123 36.27 2.36 6.33
C TYR A 123 35.32 3.51 6.67
N GLY A 124 34.01 3.30 6.58
CA GLY A 124 33.03 4.32 6.94
C GLY A 124 33.15 4.78 8.39
N ASN A 125 33.40 3.84 9.32
CA ASN A 125 33.65 4.15 10.71
C ASN A 125 34.99 4.87 10.93
N LEU A 126 36.03 4.49 10.17
CA LEU A 126 37.34 5.14 10.17
C LEU A 126 37.25 6.59 9.67
N ALA A 127 36.60 6.81 8.52
CA ALA A 127 36.40 8.13 7.90
C ALA A 127 35.59 9.07 8.80
N ALA A 128 34.75 8.51 9.67
CA ALA A 128 33.97 9.24 10.65
C ALA A 128 34.65 9.41 12.03
N LEU A 129 35.89 8.92 12.21
CA LEU A 129 36.61 9.14 13.47
C LEU A 129 36.78 10.63 13.75
N PHE A 130 36.56 10.99 15.01
CA PHE A 130 36.61 12.36 15.53
C PHE A 130 35.60 13.33 14.92
N LEU A 131 34.56 12.85 14.24
CA LEU A 131 33.41 13.70 13.90
C LEU A 131 32.55 13.92 15.16
N PRO A 132 32.24 15.18 15.52
CA PRO A 132 31.24 15.48 16.54
C PRO A 132 29.92 14.82 16.19
N LYS A 133 29.14 14.38 17.19
CA LYS A 133 27.81 13.78 16.95
C LYS A 133 26.86 14.71 16.21
N SER A 134 27.02 16.03 16.32
CA SER A 134 26.22 17.05 15.62
C SER A 134 26.67 17.32 14.18
N ALA A 135 27.89 16.93 13.81
CA ALA A 135 28.43 17.17 12.47
C ALA A 135 27.65 16.36 11.43
N GLY A 136 27.25 17.01 10.34
CA GLY A 136 26.39 16.43 9.31
C GLY A 136 24.90 16.33 9.68
N LEU A 137 24.52 16.70 10.91
CA LEU A 137 23.12 16.89 11.30
C LEU A 137 22.71 18.37 11.28
N THR A 138 23.48 19.24 11.94
CA THR A 138 23.15 20.68 12.00
C THR A 138 24.06 21.54 11.14
N THR A 139 25.27 21.06 10.83
CA THR A 139 26.24 21.78 10.02
C THR A 139 26.81 20.89 8.91
N PRO A 140 27.08 21.43 7.70
CA PRO A 140 27.69 20.65 6.64
C PRO A 140 29.10 20.20 7.05
N ILE A 141 29.47 18.98 6.68
CA ILE A 141 30.85 18.51 6.91
C ILE A 141 31.82 19.21 5.95
N SER A 142 33.08 19.37 6.40
CA SER A 142 34.14 20.04 5.65
C SER A 142 34.48 19.32 4.33
N SER A 143 35.06 20.06 3.38
CA SER A 143 35.48 19.52 2.08
C SER A 143 36.45 18.34 2.21
N PHE A 144 37.36 18.38 3.19
CA PHE A 144 38.25 17.26 3.50
C PHE A 144 37.47 15.99 3.89
N ARG A 145 36.44 16.12 4.74
CA ARG A 145 35.60 14.97 5.12
C ARG A 145 34.78 14.44 3.94
N ARG A 146 34.36 15.31 3.01
CA ARG A 146 33.72 14.87 1.75
C ARG A 146 34.69 14.12 0.85
N PHE A 147 35.96 14.51 0.81
CA PHE A 147 36.99 13.81 0.06
C PHE A 147 37.18 12.36 0.57
N LEU A 148 37.06 12.14 1.88
CA LEU A 148 37.08 10.80 2.47
C LEU A 148 35.90 9.90 2.04
N LEU A 149 34.89 10.41 1.34
CA LEU A 149 33.86 9.55 0.76
C LEU A 149 34.33 8.85 -0.52
N LEU A 150 35.45 9.24 -1.13
CA LEU A 150 35.89 8.65 -2.41
C LEU A 150 36.19 7.14 -2.30
N PRO A 151 36.97 6.64 -1.32
CA PRO A 151 37.20 5.19 -1.21
C PRO A 151 35.91 4.43 -0.88
N PHE A 152 35.04 5.01 -0.04
CA PHE A 152 33.72 4.45 0.23
C PHE A 152 32.89 4.27 -1.05
N ARG A 153 32.87 5.29 -1.92
CA ARG A 153 32.18 5.23 -3.21
C ARG A 153 32.80 4.17 -4.13
N THR A 154 34.12 4.05 -4.17
CA THR A 154 34.80 2.99 -4.92
C THR A 154 34.40 1.60 -4.43
N LEU A 155 34.34 1.38 -3.10
CA LEU A 155 33.89 0.11 -2.53
C LEU A 155 32.44 -0.23 -2.91
N LEU A 156 31.53 0.76 -2.92
CA LEU A 156 30.17 0.57 -3.41
C LEU A 156 30.14 0.17 -4.90
N ARG A 157 31.00 0.78 -5.73
CA ARG A 157 31.11 0.42 -7.15
C ARG A 157 31.64 -1.00 -7.34
N LEU A 158 32.60 -1.43 -6.53
CA LEU A 158 33.13 -2.79 -6.50
C LEU A 158 32.06 -3.80 -6.05
N MET A 159 31.22 -3.43 -5.08
CA MET A 159 30.07 -4.25 -4.67
C MET A 159 29.09 -4.46 -5.84
N LEU A 160 28.71 -3.37 -6.52
CA LEU A 160 27.85 -3.44 -7.70
C LEU A 160 28.49 -4.28 -8.82
N PHE A 161 29.80 -4.14 -9.04
CA PHE A 161 30.54 -4.96 -9.99
C PHE A 161 30.49 -6.45 -9.62
N ASN A 162 30.74 -6.78 -8.35
CA ASN A 162 30.65 -8.15 -7.85
C ASN A 162 29.25 -8.75 -8.03
N TRP A 163 28.20 -7.93 -7.90
CA TRP A 163 26.83 -8.34 -8.18
C TRP A 163 26.45 -8.36 -9.67
N GLY A 164 27.42 -8.25 -10.59
CA GLY A 164 27.19 -8.40 -12.03
C GLY A 164 26.79 -7.12 -12.76
N PHE A 165 26.76 -5.96 -12.09
CA PHE A 165 26.60 -4.64 -12.73
C PHE A 165 27.95 -4.14 -13.24
N TYR A 166 28.47 -4.84 -14.25
CA TYR A 166 29.76 -4.51 -14.86
C TYR A 166 29.70 -3.19 -15.62
N TRP A 167 28.64 -3.02 -16.41
CA TRP A 167 28.41 -1.86 -17.26
C TRP A 167 27.08 -1.21 -16.88
N ILE A 168 27.16 0.03 -16.39
CA ILE A 168 26.00 0.85 -16.01
C ILE A 168 25.86 1.92 -17.09
N ARG A 169 24.75 1.92 -17.81
CA ARG A 169 24.51 2.89 -18.87
C ARG A 169 23.99 4.18 -18.24
N VAL A 170 24.69 5.28 -18.45
CA VAL A 170 24.30 6.60 -17.93
C VAL A 170 24.00 7.52 -19.10
N LYS A 171 22.79 8.08 -19.12
CA LYS A 171 22.33 9.11 -20.05
C LYS A 171 22.09 10.43 -19.32
N GLY A 172 22.25 11.54 -20.05
CA GLY A 172 22.08 12.88 -19.49
C GLY A 172 23.23 13.33 -18.60
N LYS A 173 23.10 14.52 -18.03
CA LYS A 173 24.14 15.17 -17.21
C LYS A 173 23.67 15.25 -15.76
N LYS A 174 24.46 14.72 -14.84
CA LYS A 174 24.26 14.91 -13.40
C LYS A 174 24.43 16.39 -13.04
N ALA A 175 23.43 16.97 -12.40
CA ALA A 175 23.46 18.34 -11.89
C ALA A 175 24.24 18.43 -10.57
N SER A 176 24.81 19.60 -10.33
CA SER A 176 25.42 19.95 -9.04
C SER A 176 24.34 20.24 -7.98
N ALA A 177 24.73 20.23 -6.69
CA ALA A 177 23.83 20.62 -5.60
C ALA A 177 23.39 22.10 -5.66
N LYS A 178 24.13 22.94 -6.39
CA LYS A 178 23.79 24.35 -6.62
C LYS A 178 22.71 24.50 -7.70
N GLU A 179 22.81 23.72 -8.78
CA GLU A 179 21.82 23.72 -9.87
C GLU A 179 20.52 23.03 -9.46
N ALA A 180 20.62 21.87 -8.81
CA ALA A 180 19.50 21.09 -8.32
C ALA A 180 19.80 20.54 -6.91
N PRO A 181 19.35 21.20 -5.84
CA PRO A 181 19.57 20.72 -4.48
C PRO A 181 18.83 19.43 -4.16
N VAL A 182 17.84 19.02 -4.97
CA VAL A 182 17.07 17.78 -4.79
C VAL A 182 17.26 16.87 -6.01
N ILE A 183 17.41 15.56 -5.77
CA ILE A 183 17.31 14.53 -6.81
C ILE A 183 16.11 13.62 -6.53
N ALA A 184 15.31 13.36 -7.57
CA ALA A 184 14.08 12.59 -7.48
C ALA A 184 14.12 11.35 -8.40
N PRO A 185 14.73 10.24 -7.95
CA PRO A 185 14.68 8.97 -8.66
C PRO A 185 13.33 8.24 -8.54
N ASN A 186 12.90 7.52 -9.59
CA ASN A 186 11.89 6.47 -9.41
C ASN A 186 12.46 5.31 -8.59
N HIS A 187 11.60 4.48 -7.97
CA HIS A 187 12.05 3.45 -7.04
C HIS A 187 11.60 2.05 -7.51
N VAL A 188 12.57 1.17 -7.75
CA VAL A 188 12.38 -0.16 -8.33
C VAL A 188 12.82 -1.26 -7.37
N THR A 189 13.96 -1.08 -6.69
CA THR A 189 14.55 -2.10 -5.82
C THR A 189 15.49 -1.48 -4.78
N PHE A 190 16.30 -2.29 -4.10
CA PHE A 190 17.24 -1.83 -3.09
C PHE A 190 18.65 -1.53 -3.65
N ILE A 191 18.83 -1.64 -4.97
CA ILE A 191 20.12 -1.51 -5.66
C ILE A 191 20.40 -0.06 -6.09
N GLU A 192 19.39 0.65 -6.58
CA GLU A 192 19.56 2.02 -7.03
C GLU A 192 19.95 3.02 -5.93
N PRO A 193 19.53 2.89 -4.65
CA PRO A 193 20.11 3.70 -3.59
C PRO A 193 21.63 3.50 -3.48
N LEU A 194 22.14 2.29 -3.65
CA LEU A 194 23.58 2.01 -3.62
C LEU A 194 24.32 2.63 -4.80
N TYR A 195 23.73 2.55 -6.00
CA TYR A 195 24.25 3.26 -7.17
C TYR A 195 24.27 4.78 -6.96
N LEU A 196 23.19 5.36 -6.43
CA LEU A 196 23.10 6.80 -6.18
C LEU A 196 24.05 7.24 -5.06
N MET A 197 24.28 6.44 -4.03
CA MET A 197 25.33 6.69 -3.04
C MET A 197 26.73 6.68 -3.68
N TYR A 198 26.99 5.77 -4.60
CA TYR A 198 28.22 5.76 -5.39
C TYR A 198 28.33 6.98 -6.32
N ALA A 199 27.29 7.33 -7.08
CA ALA A 199 27.35 8.34 -8.13
C ALA A 199 27.16 9.78 -7.61
N ASN A 200 26.25 9.96 -6.66
CA ASN A 200 25.83 11.27 -6.13
C ASN A 200 26.37 11.54 -4.72
N ALA A 201 26.62 10.52 -3.91
CA ALA A 201 26.83 10.65 -2.46
C ALA A 201 25.80 11.59 -1.79
N PRO A 202 24.49 11.40 -2.04
CA PRO A 202 23.47 12.34 -1.63
C PRO A 202 23.14 12.18 -0.14
N MET A 203 22.52 13.22 0.43
CA MET A 203 21.77 13.07 1.68
C MET A 203 20.53 12.23 1.42
N SER A 204 20.06 11.49 2.42
CA SER A 204 18.81 10.75 2.34
C SER A 204 17.94 11.02 3.56
N VAL A 205 16.63 10.80 3.44
CA VAL A 205 15.66 10.90 4.53
C VAL A 205 15.10 9.51 4.78
N GLY A 206 15.23 8.96 5.99
CA GLY A 206 14.91 7.55 6.23
C GLY A 206 14.84 7.18 7.71
N ALA A 207 14.06 6.16 8.05
CA ALA A 207 13.91 5.70 9.43
C ALA A 207 15.25 5.23 10.00
N LYS A 208 15.49 5.46 11.31
CA LYS A 208 16.76 5.09 11.96
C LYS A 208 17.01 3.58 11.84
N ALA A 209 15.97 2.76 11.94
CA ALA A 209 16.06 1.31 11.74
C ALA A 209 16.47 0.90 10.32
N THR A 210 16.13 1.70 9.31
CA THR A 210 16.50 1.47 7.89
C THR A 210 17.89 2.03 7.56
N MET A 211 18.29 3.12 8.21
CA MET A 211 19.61 3.76 8.09
C MET A 211 20.68 3.12 9.00
N MET A 212 20.32 2.13 9.82
CA MET A 212 21.25 1.50 10.75
C MET A 212 21.23 -0.01 10.59
N PHE A 213 21.81 -0.50 9.49
CA PHE A 213 22.48 -1.79 9.55
C PHE A 213 23.58 -1.71 10.64
N PRO A 214 23.83 -2.76 11.44
CA PRO A 214 24.84 -2.72 12.49
C PRO A 214 26.18 -2.19 11.95
N GLY A 215 26.68 -1.08 12.51
CA GLY A 215 27.92 -0.43 12.10
C GLY A 215 27.82 0.64 10.99
N THR A 216 26.64 0.93 10.44
CA THR A 216 26.47 1.90 9.32
C THR A 216 26.03 3.30 9.72
N SER A 217 25.71 3.54 11.00
CA SER A 217 25.22 4.85 11.48
C SER A 217 26.17 6.01 11.17
N LYS A 218 27.48 5.80 11.32
CA LYS A 218 28.51 6.81 11.01
C LYS A 218 28.64 7.09 9.52
N ILE A 219 28.33 6.13 8.66
CA ILE A 219 28.30 6.33 7.20
C ILE A 219 27.16 7.29 6.84
N HIS A 220 25.98 7.10 7.43
CA HIS A 220 24.85 8.00 7.22
C HIS A 220 25.11 9.42 7.76
N GLN A 221 25.90 9.55 8.82
CA GLN A 221 26.39 10.84 9.31
C GLN A 221 27.35 11.52 8.30
N LEU A 222 28.28 10.77 7.70
CA LEU A 222 29.17 11.27 6.65
C LEU A 222 28.42 11.66 5.37
N LEU A 223 27.37 10.92 5.03
CA LEU A 223 26.44 11.26 3.96
C LEU A 223 25.47 12.38 4.36
N GLN A 224 25.52 12.85 5.61
CA GLN A 224 24.72 13.94 6.15
C GLN A 224 23.21 13.66 6.04
N SER A 225 22.80 12.41 6.24
CA SER A 225 21.40 11.97 6.12
C SER A 225 20.52 12.49 7.25
N ILE A 226 19.23 12.72 6.96
CA ILE A 226 18.21 13.18 7.90
C ILE A 226 17.45 11.96 8.47
N PRO A 227 17.58 11.63 9.76
CA PRO A 227 16.87 10.50 10.36
C PRO A 227 15.38 10.79 10.55
N LEU A 228 14.51 9.85 10.15
CA LEU A 228 13.06 9.83 10.38
C LEU A 228 12.74 9.02 11.64
N GLU A 229 13.08 9.50 12.84
CA GLU A 229 12.57 8.90 14.08
C GLU A 229 12.79 9.83 15.28
N LYS A 230 11.90 9.70 16.27
CA LYS A 230 12.00 10.30 17.61
C LYS A 230 13.28 9.79 18.29
N TYR A 231 14.38 10.53 18.18
CA TYR A 231 15.58 10.23 18.94
C TYR A 231 15.34 10.62 20.39
N LYS A 232 15.41 9.64 21.30
CA LYS A 232 15.46 9.91 22.73
C LYS A 232 16.95 10.00 23.11
N GLU A 233 17.42 11.19 23.46
CA GLU A 233 18.76 11.33 24.03
C GLU A 233 18.88 10.54 25.34
N PRO A 234 20.06 9.97 25.69
CA PRO A 234 20.23 9.15 26.88
C PRO A 234 19.85 9.81 28.22
N ASN A 235 19.64 11.14 28.28
CA ASN A 235 19.27 11.87 29.50
C ASN A 235 18.12 12.88 29.30
N SER A 236 17.42 12.89 28.15
CA SER A 236 16.30 13.83 27.89
C SER A 236 14.93 13.17 28.12
N LYS A 237 14.02 13.88 28.80
CA LYS A 237 12.61 13.47 28.96
C LYS A 237 11.80 13.69 27.67
N GLU A 238 12.30 14.46 26.70
CA GLU A 238 11.60 14.79 25.46
C GLU A 238 12.16 14.04 24.24
N ASN A 239 11.25 13.68 23.34
CA ASN A 239 11.56 13.03 22.06
C ASN A 239 12.11 14.09 21.10
N VAL A 240 13.39 13.98 20.72
CA VAL A 240 14.00 14.93 19.79
C VAL A 240 13.75 14.47 18.34
N TYR A 241 13.27 15.42 17.53
CA TYR A 241 12.90 15.37 16.09
C TYR A 241 11.44 15.00 15.76
N SER A 242 10.58 16.04 15.68
CA SER A 242 9.22 15.98 15.13
C SER A 242 9.25 15.93 13.59
N ARG A 243 8.11 15.64 12.96
CA ARG A 243 7.96 15.75 11.49
C ARG A 243 8.27 17.17 11.00
N GLU A 244 8.07 18.19 11.84
CA GLU A 244 8.36 19.58 11.51
C GLU A 244 9.87 19.82 11.41
N TRP A 245 10.66 19.28 12.33
CA TRP A 245 12.13 19.40 12.24
C TRP A 245 12.67 18.79 10.93
N VAL A 246 12.16 17.63 10.50
CA VAL A 246 12.56 17.03 9.22
C VAL A 246 12.23 17.98 8.06
N LYS A 247 11.04 18.59 8.09
CA LYS A 247 10.61 19.57 7.10
C LYS A 247 11.54 20.79 7.11
N GLU A 248 11.84 21.36 8.27
CA GLU A 248 12.74 22.50 8.44
C GLU A 248 14.15 22.20 7.95
N ALA A 249 14.73 21.07 8.35
CA ALA A 249 16.05 20.63 7.90
C ALA A 249 16.10 20.46 6.37
N MET A 250 15.05 19.90 5.75
CA MET A 250 14.97 19.83 4.29
C MET A 250 14.93 21.22 3.65
N MET A 251 14.11 22.14 4.19
CA MET A 251 13.99 23.51 3.68
C MET A 251 15.31 24.27 3.80
N GLU A 252 15.96 24.24 4.96
CA GLU A 252 17.25 24.89 5.22
C GLU A 252 18.34 24.36 4.27
N ARG A 253 18.49 23.04 4.19
CA ARG A 253 19.58 22.41 3.43
C ARG A 253 19.44 22.63 1.94
N THR A 254 18.22 22.55 1.41
CA THR A 254 17.96 22.78 -0.02
C THR A 254 18.04 24.26 -0.41
N ALA A 255 17.88 25.19 0.54
CA ALA A 255 18.08 26.62 0.32
C ALA A 255 19.55 27.09 0.41
N SER A 256 20.47 26.21 0.81
CA SER A 256 21.86 26.55 1.13
C SER A 256 22.79 26.92 -0.03
N GLY A 257 22.30 26.99 -1.27
CA GLY A 257 23.11 27.31 -2.45
C GLY A 257 24.19 26.26 -2.77
N GLY A 258 24.01 25.01 -2.32
CA GLY A 258 24.95 23.90 -2.55
C GLY A 258 25.96 23.68 -1.43
N ALA A 259 25.80 24.33 -0.27
CA ALA A 259 26.61 24.04 0.91
C ALA A 259 26.41 22.60 1.36
N TRP A 260 25.18 22.08 1.30
CA TRP A 260 24.87 20.68 1.56
C TRP A 260 24.91 19.82 0.28
N PRO A 261 25.16 18.49 0.38
CA PRO A 261 24.99 17.59 -0.76
C PRO A 261 23.54 17.59 -1.26
N GLN A 262 23.30 17.04 -2.45
CA GLN A 262 21.94 16.88 -2.96
C GLN A 262 21.10 16.03 -2.02
N LEU A 263 19.85 16.44 -1.79
CA LEU A 263 18.85 15.66 -1.06
C LEU A 263 18.22 14.65 -2.01
N MET A 264 18.43 13.35 -1.77
CA MET A 264 17.78 12.28 -2.51
C MET A 264 16.46 11.91 -1.88
N ILE A 265 15.41 11.92 -2.69
CA ILE A 265 14.07 11.52 -2.27
C ILE A 265 13.44 10.61 -3.32
N PHE A 266 12.95 9.45 -2.90
CA PHE A 266 12.13 8.59 -3.75
C PHE A 266 10.66 9.05 -3.62
N PRO A 267 10.14 9.85 -4.57
CA PRO A 267 8.85 10.51 -4.39
C PRO A 267 7.69 9.50 -4.38
N GLU A 268 7.84 8.34 -5.01
CA GLU A 268 6.88 7.22 -4.96
C GLU A 268 6.70 6.68 -3.53
N GLY A 269 7.75 6.73 -2.71
CA GLY A 269 7.74 6.24 -1.33
C GLY A 269 7.59 4.73 -1.16
N THR A 270 7.62 3.95 -2.24
CA THR A 270 7.62 2.48 -2.31
C THR A 270 8.36 2.03 -3.56
N THR A 271 8.82 0.78 -3.60
CA THR A 271 9.35 0.15 -4.82
C THR A 271 8.24 -0.42 -5.68
N LYS A 272 8.40 -0.35 -7.01
CA LYS A 272 7.47 -0.92 -8.00
C LYS A 272 8.12 -1.16 -9.36
N ALA A 273 7.40 -1.84 -10.25
CA ALA A 273 7.86 -2.05 -11.61
C ALA A 273 7.92 -0.74 -12.39
N THR A 274 8.76 -0.69 -13.42
CA THR A 274 8.90 0.48 -14.31
C THR A 274 7.80 0.58 -15.37
N LYS A 275 6.68 -0.15 -15.22
CA LYS A 275 5.55 -0.17 -16.18
C LYS A 275 4.62 1.04 -16.05
N ALA A 276 4.67 1.76 -14.93
CA ALA A 276 3.96 3.01 -14.70
C ALA A 276 4.64 3.81 -13.60
N LEU A 277 4.32 5.11 -13.49
CA LEU A 277 4.62 5.93 -12.31
C LEU A 277 3.39 6.06 -11.42
N ILE A 278 3.57 5.87 -10.12
CA ILE A 278 2.49 5.98 -9.13
C ILE A 278 2.41 7.41 -8.59
N HIS A 279 1.40 7.69 -7.77
CA HIS A 279 1.26 8.99 -7.13
C HIS A 279 2.51 9.35 -6.30
N PHE A 280 3.06 10.54 -6.54
CA PHE A 280 4.21 11.04 -5.80
C PHE A 280 3.77 11.68 -4.48
N LYS A 281 4.56 11.50 -3.42
CA LYS A 281 4.33 12.17 -2.13
C LYS A 281 4.63 13.66 -2.27
N ASN A 282 3.78 14.49 -1.67
CA ASN A 282 3.90 15.96 -1.72
C ASN A 282 5.01 16.51 -0.81
N GLY A 283 5.20 15.90 0.37
CA GLY A 283 6.17 16.36 1.39
C GLY A 283 7.59 16.64 0.86
N PRO A 284 8.15 15.75 0.03
CA PRO A 284 9.42 15.97 -0.69
C PRO A 284 9.54 17.27 -1.49
N PHE A 285 8.43 17.79 -2.02
CA PHE A 285 8.37 18.94 -2.92
C PHE A 285 7.99 20.25 -2.21
N LEU A 286 7.64 20.19 -0.91
CA LEU A 286 7.35 21.37 -0.08
C LEU A 286 8.42 22.48 -0.14
N PRO A 287 9.73 22.19 -0.26
CA PRO A 287 10.74 23.26 -0.34
C PRO A 287 10.64 24.18 -1.57
N GLY A 288 9.92 23.78 -2.62
CA GLY A 288 9.79 24.60 -3.84
C GLY A 288 11.13 24.91 -4.53
N LYS A 289 12.12 24.00 -4.41
CA LYS A 289 13.46 24.17 -4.99
C LYS A 289 13.61 23.33 -6.27
N PRO A 290 14.56 23.68 -7.17
CA PRO A 290 14.83 22.88 -8.36
C PRO A 290 15.14 21.41 -8.04
N VAL A 291 14.56 20.51 -8.81
CA VAL A 291 14.69 19.06 -8.67
C VAL A 291 15.32 18.52 -9.93
N GLN A 292 16.30 17.63 -9.82
CA GLN A 292 16.73 16.80 -10.94
C GLN A 292 16.02 15.44 -10.88
N PRO A 293 15.08 15.16 -11.79
CA PRO A 293 14.47 13.85 -11.89
C PRO A 293 15.49 12.84 -12.43
N VAL A 294 15.47 11.62 -11.91
CA VAL A 294 16.37 10.55 -12.33
C VAL A 294 15.56 9.31 -12.67
N ILE A 295 15.72 8.81 -13.89
CA ILE A 295 15.10 7.56 -14.29
C ILE A 295 16.09 6.42 -14.07
N VAL A 296 15.62 5.38 -13.40
CA VAL A 296 16.32 4.14 -13.08
C VAL A 296 15.55 3.00 -13.74
N LYS A 297 16.22 2.24 -14.59
CA LYS A 297 15.67 1.03 -15.23
C LYS A 297 16.58 -0.16 -14.96
N PHE A 298 15.98 -1.31 -14.73
CA PHE A 298 16.65 -2.60 -14.65
C PHE A 298 16.14 -3.50 -15.79
N PRO A 299 16.60 -3.31 -17.05
CA PRO A 299 16.18 -4.17 -18.14
C PRO A 299 16.52 -5.63 -17.83
N PHE A 300 15.57 -6.53 -18.02
CA PHE A 300 15.75 -7.95 -17.76
C PHE A 300 15.09 -8.81 -18.83
N ARG A 301 15.58 -10.04 -18.98
CA ARG A 301 14.92 -11.10 -19.77
C ARG A 301 14.43 -12.25 -18.91
N TYR A 302 15.19 -12.62 -17.88
CA TYR A 302 14.93 -13.82 -17.07
C TYR A 302 14.97 -13.58 -15.55
N CYS A 303 15.44 -12.42 -15.10
CA CYS A 303 15.62 -12.10 -13.70
C CYS A 303 15.19 -10.65 -13.46
N ASP A 304 13.91 -10.47 -13.12
CA ASP A 304 13.34 -9.19 -12.73
C ASP A 304 13.78 -8.85 -11.30
N LEU A 305 14.52 -7.75 -11.16
CA LEU A 305 15.04 -7.28 -9.87
C LEU A 305 14.05 -6.39 -9.11
N THR A 306 12.87 -6.14 -9.67
CA THR A 306 11.82 -5.32 -9.04
C THR A 306 11.39 -5.93 -7.72
N TRP A 307 11.46 -5.14 -6.64
CA TRP A 307 10.97 -5.56 -5.34
C TRP A 307 9.55 -5.02 -5.11
N VAL A 308 8.58 -5.91 -4.95
CA VAL A 308 7.16 -5.54 -4.79
C VAL A 308 6.51 -6.36 -3.68
N THR A 309 5.47 -5.81 -3.06
CA THR A 309 4.63 -6.54 -2.11
C THR A 309 3.97 -7.73 -2.80
N GLY A 310 4.00 -8.91 -2.16
CA GLY A 310 3.53 -10.15 -2.76
C GLY A 310 4.49 -10.76 -3.81
N GLY A 311 5.61 -10.11 -4.10
CA GLY A 311 6.70 -10.64 -4.93
C GLY A 311 7.64 -11.58 -4.17
N VAL A 312 8.84 -11.76 -4.72
CA VAL A 312 9.94 -12.45 -4.03
C VAL A 312 10.55 -11.57 -2.93
N SER A 313 11.08 -12.18 -1.88
CA SER A 313 11.72 -11.45 -0.78
C SER A 313 13.00 -10.74 -1.23
N GLN A 314 13.44 -9.71 -0.50
CA GLN A 314 14.70 -9.03 -0.80
C GLN A 314 15.90 -9.99 -0.81
N VAL A 315 15.94 -10.94 0.13
CA VAL A 315 17.02 -11.95 0.22
C VAL A 315 17.00 -12.87 -0.99
N GLN A 316 15.81 -13.28 -1.46
CA GLN A 316 15.66 -14.06 -2.69
C GLN A 316 16.10 -13.25 -3.92
N LEU A 317 15.76 -11.96 -4.00
CA LEU A 317 16.22 -11.08 -5.08
C LEU A 317 17.74 -10.93 -5.08
N LEU A 318 18.34 -10.67 -3.92
CA LEU A 318 19.79 -10.58 -3.74
C LEU A 318 20.48 -11.88 -4.19
N TYR A 319 19.97 -13.03 -3.76
CA TYR A 319 20.45 -14.34 -4.19
C TYR A 319 20.34 -14.54 -5.72
N ARG A 320 19.15 -14.29 -6.30
CA ARG A 320 18.92 -14.43 -7.75
C ARG A 320 19.81 -13.51 -8.57
N MET A 321 20.03 -12.28 -8.10
CA MET A 321 20.93 -11.29 -8.68
C MET A 321 22.39 -11.76 -8.63
N MET A 322 22.85 -12.25 -7.47
CA MET A 322 24.21 -12.80 -7.32
C MET A 322 24.43 -14.05 -8.17
N CYS A 323 23.38 -14.78 -8.54
CA CYS A 323 23.44 -15.90 -9.48
C CYS A 323 23.40 -15.47 -10.97
N GLN A 324 23.23 -14.19 -11.31
CA GLN A 324 23.29 -13.76 -12.72
C GLN A 324 24.71 -13.43 -13.16
N PHE A 325 25.15 -13.94 -14.32
CA PHE A 325 26.42 -13.50 -14.91
C PHE A 325 26.47 -11.99 -15.11
N TYR A 326 25.41 -11.41 -15.65
CA TYR A 326 25.30 -9.98 -15.96
C TYR A 326 23.96 -9.45 -15.47
N ASN A 327 23.98 -8.29 -14.81
CA ASN A 327 22.81 -7.51 -14.47
C ASN A 327 22.90 -6.14 -15.14
N CYS A 328 21.79 -5.68 -15.71
CA CYS A 328 21.73 -4.39 -16.39
C CYS A 328 21.17 -3.32 -15.45
N LEU A 329 21.80 -2.15 -15.45
CA LEU A 329 21.30 -0.95 -14.79
C LEU A 329 21.46 0.22 -15.76
N GLU A 330 20.36 0.89 -16.05
CA GLU A 330 20.33 2.10 -16.85
C GLU A 330 19.86 3.28 -15.99
N ILE A 331 20.58 4.38 -16.12
CA ILE A 331 20.34 5.62 -15.39
C ILE A 331 20.22 6.73 -16.41
N GLU A 332 19.20 7.54 -16.26
CA GLU A 332 18.96 8.70 -17.11
C GLU A 332 18.68 9.91 -16.23
N TYR A 333 19.65 10.84 -16.19
CA TYR A 333 19.50 12.12 -15.54
C TYR A 333 18.74 13.06 -16.45
N LEU A 334 17.49 13.38 -16.09
CA LEU A 334 16.69 14.33 -16.85
C LEU A 334 17.21 15.77 -16.63
N PRO A 335 16.83 16.70 -17.53
CA PRO A 335 17.05 18.12 -17.29
C PRO A 335 16.52 18.55 -15.92
N VAL A 336 17.18 19.53 -15.30
CA VAL A 336 16.73 20.08 -14.02
C VAL A 336 15.35 20.69 -14.21
N TYR A 337 14.39 20.24 -13.41
CA TYR A 337 13.07 20.82 -13.35
C TYR A 337 13.10 22.00 -12.39
N VAL A 338 12.85 23.19 -12.90
CA VAL A 338 12.74 24.43 -12.12
C VAL A 338 11.25 24.68 -11.86
N PRO A 339 10.81 24.77 -10.59
CA PRO A 339 9.41 25.01 -10.29
C PRO A 339 8.96 26.39 -10.79
N SER A 340 7.75 26.45 -11.32
CA SER A 340 7.00 27.68 -11.61
C SER A 340 6.60 28.43 -10.34
N GLU A 341 6.08 29.65 -10.47
CA GLU A 341 5.64 30.44 -9.30
C GLU A 341 4.53 29.72 -8.51
N ASP A 342 3.58 29.06 -9.20
CA ASP A 342 2.51 28.28 -8.57
C ASP A 342 3.02 27.04 -7.81
N GLU A 343 4.21 26.56 -8.15
CA GLU A 343 4.86 25.42 -7.50
C GLU A 343 5.76 25.82 -6.33
N LYS A 344 6.08 27.12 -6.19
CA LYS A 344 6.98 27.66 -5.15
C LYS A 344 6.29 28.03 -3.84
N GLY A 345 4.95 28.05 -3.79
CA GLY A 345 4.17 28.63 -2.68
C GLY A 345 4.40 28.03 -1.28
N GLY A 346 5.16 26.95 -1.14
CA GLY A 346 5.55 26.36 0.16
C GLY A 346 4.40 25.71 0.94
N ASP A 347 3.17 25.80 0.42
CA ASP A 347 1.97 25.15 0.91
C ASP A 347 1.77 23.75 0.28
N PHE A 348 0.73 23.06 0.75
CA PHE A 348 0.42 21.70 0.31
C PHE A 348 -0.11 21.63 -1.13
N ALA A 349 -0.83 22.65 -1.61
CA ALA A 349 -1.40 22.67 -2.95
C ALA A 349 -0.31 22.84 -4.01
N SER A 350 0.60 23.79 -3.77
CA SER A 350 1.80 24.05 -4.58
C SER A 350 2.68 22.80 -4.66
N ALA A 351 2.95 22.16 -3.53
CA ALA A 351 3.76 20.94 -3.48
C ALA A 351 3.09 19.75 -4.20
N LYS A 352 1.76 19.67 -4.18
CA LYS A 352 0.99 18.65 -4.91
C LYS A 352 1.10 18.87 -6.42
N LEU A 353 0.95 20.12 -6.88
CA LEU A 353 1.12 20.48 -8.29
C LEU A 353 2.54 20.17 -8.76
N PHE A 354 3.55 20.56 -7.96
CA PHE A 354 4.95 20.30 -8.26
C PHE A 354 5.26 18.81 -8.38
N ALA A 355 4.79 18.01 -7.41
CA ALA A 355 4.95 16.56 -7.44
C ALA A 355 4.30 15.94 -8.69
N HIS A 356 3.11 16.42 -9.06
CA HIS A 356 2.38 15.96 -10.24
C HIS A 356 3.14 16.26 -11.54
N ASN A 357 3.64 17.48 -11.72
CA ASN A 357 4.34 17.88 -12.94
C ASN A 357 5.69 17.16 -13.10
N VAL A 358 6.45 17.00 -12.00
CA VAL A 358 7.69 16.21 -12.01
C VAL A 358 7.41 14.75 -12.38
N ARG A 359 6.32 14.16 -11.83
CA ARG A 359 5.88 12.81 -12.19
C ARG A 359 5.59 12.71 -13.70
N ASN A 360 4.89 13.67 -14.28
CA ASN A 360 4.52 13.65 -15.69
C ASN A 360 5.75 13.76 -16.60
N VAL A 361 6.71 14.63 -16.26
CA VAL A 361 7.98 14.73 -17.00
C VAL A 361 8.74 13.40 -16.98
N MET A 362 8.81 12.75 -15.82
CA MET A 362 9.43 11.42 -15.70
C MET A 362 8.66 10.35 -16.48
N ALA A 363 7.32 10.34 -16.41
CA ALA A 363 6.46 9.39 -17.10
C ALA A 363 6.62 9.48 -18.62
N ASN A 364 6.62 10.71 -19.15
CA ASN A 364 6.82 11.00 -20.57
C ASN A 364 8.20 10.53 -21.05
N ALA A 365 9.26 10.83 -20.31
CA ALA A 365 10.61 10.39 -20.65
C ALA A 365 10.79 8.85 -20.53
N MET A 366 10.04 8.21 -19.64
CA MET A 366 10.00 6.74 -19.55
C MET A 366 9.15 6.08 -20.65
N GLY A 367 8.19 6.80 -21.23
CA GLY A 367 7.20 6.26 -22.16
C GLY A 367 6.16 5.36 -21.47
N VAL A 368 5.76 5.70 -20.24
CA VAL A 368 4.85 4.87 -19.42
C VAL A 368 3.71 5.71 -18.83
N PRO A 369 2.54 5.10 -18.57
CA PRO A 369 1.41 5.83 -17.99
C PRO A 369 1.66 6.18 -16.52
N THR A 370 0.86 7.13 -16.01
CA THR A 370 0.74 7.39 -14.57
C THR A 370 -0.50 6.70 -14.00
N THR A 371 -0.44 6.32 -12.72
CA THR A 371 -1.58 5.74 -11.97
C THR A 371 -1.75 6.44 -10.62
N GLU A 372 -2.92 6.31 -10.01
CA GLU A 372 -3.23 6.92 -8.71
C GLU A 372 -3.07 5.94 -7.53
N HIS A 373 -2.41 4.80 -7.78
CA HIS A 373 -1.81 3.99 -6.73
C HIS A 373 -0.84 4.83 -5.90
N SER A 374 -0.69 4.46 -4.63
CA SER A 374 0.12 5.16 -3.65
C SER A 374 0.83 4.17 -2.73
N TYR A 375 1.70 4.68 -1.85
CA TYR A 375 2.30 3.87 -0.78
C TYR A 375 1.25 3.20 0.10
N GLU A 376 0.12 3.87 0.31
CA GLU A 376 -0.99 3.35 1.10
C GLU A 376 -1.60 2.08 0.49
N ASP A 377 -1.64 1.97 -0.85
CA ASP A 377 -2.10 0.75 -1.54
C ASP A 377 -1.17 -0.42 -1.26
N VAL A 378 0.15 -0.18 -1.29
CA VAL A 378 1.15 -1.19 -0.96
C VAL A 378 1.04 -1.64 0.49
N ARG A 379 0.79 -0.70 1.40
CA ARG A 379 0.55 -1.00 2.83
C ARG A 379 -0.69 -1.88 3.00
N LEU A 380 -1.78 -1.52 2.33
CA LEU A 380 -3.05 -2.25 2.41
C LEU A 380 -2.94 -3.65 1.79
N ALA A 381 -2.28 -3.78 0.64
CA ALA A 381 -1.94 -5.08 0.04
C ALA A 381 -1.10 -5.96 0.98
N GLY A 382 -0.20 -5.36 1.76
CA GLY A 382 0.57 -6.06 2.80
C GLY A 382 -0.31 -6.61 3.92
N VAL A 383 -1.36 -5.87 4.31
CA VAL A 383 -2.36 -6.34 5.29
C VAL A 383 -3.20 -7.47 4.69
N ALA A 384 -3.65 -7.34 3.43
CA ALA A 384 -4.41 -8.38 2.74
C ALA A 384 -3.66 -9.72 2.71
N ILE A 385 -2.37 -9.70 2.35
CA ILE A 385 -1.52 -10.90 2.37
C ILE A 385 -1.46 -11.54 3.77
N ALA A 386 -1.35 -10.73 4.83
CA ALA A 386 -1.32 -11.22 6.20
C ALA A 386 -2.66 -11.83 6.65
N LEU A 387 -3.75 -11.43 5.99
CA LEU A 387 -5.10 -11.97 6.17
C LEU A 387 -5.43 -13.09 5.17
N HIS A 388 -4.44 -13.61 4.45
CA HIS A 388 -4.58 -14.64 3.42
C HIS A 388 -5.46 -14.26 2.22
N MET A 389 -5.72 -12.96 2.01
CA MET A 389 -6.44 -12.45 0.85
C MET A 389 -5.49 -12.17 -0.34
N PRO A 390 -6.00 -12.22 -1.58
CA PRO A 390 -5.23 -11.78 -2.75
C PRO A 390 -4.84 -10.30 -2.64
N ALA A 391 -3.55 -10.01 -2.82
CA ALA A 391 -3.01 -8.65 -2.68
C ALA A 391 -3.60 -7.64 -3.67
N ASN A 392 -3.98 -8.09 -4.87
CA ASN A 392 -4.53 -7.23 -5.92
C ASN A 392 -5.88 -6.63 -5.53
N ASP A 393 -6.69 -7.37 -4.76
CA ASP A 393 -8.04 -6.94 -4.38
C ASP A 393 -8.02 -5.79 -3.36
N ALA A 394 -6.86 -5.58 -2.72
CA ALA A 394 -6.58 -4.49 -1.81
C ALA A 394 -5.89 -3.28 -2.47
N LEU A 395 -5.66 -3.30 -3.79
CA LEU A 395 -5.16 -2.15 -4.55
C LEU A 395 -6.33 -1.27 -4.97
N LEU A 396 -6.62 -0.24 -4.18
CA LEU A 396 -7.79 0.61 -4.34
C LEU A 396 -7.54 1.82 -5.24
N GLU A 397 -6.29 2.07 -5.63
CA GLU A 397 -5.84 3.37 -6.09
C GLU A 397 -6.26 4.45 -5.10
N ILE A 398 -5.73 4.39 -3.87
CA ILE A 398 -6.19 5.23 -2.75
C ILE A 398 -6.20 6.73 -3.09
N GLY A 399 -5.40 7.20 -4.03
CA GLY A 399 -5.50 8.57 -4.57
C GLY A 399 -6.89 8.91 -5.13
N LYS A 400 -7.53 7.99 -5.85
CA LYS A 400 -8.93 8.07 -6.31
C LYS A 400 -9.89 7.88 -5.14
N ALA A 401 -9.69 6.84 -4.33
CA ALA A 401 -10.61 6.50 -3.25
C ALA A 401 -10.72 7.60 -2.17
N LYS A 402 -9.63 8.32 -1.87
CA LYS A 402 -9.61 9.45 -0.90
C LYS A 402 -10.56 10.60 -1.27
N LYS A 403 -10.94 10.76 -2.54
CA LYS A 403 -11.94 11.77 -2.94
C LYS A 403 -13.32 11.46 -2.35
N PHE A 404 -13.64 10.18 -2.18
CA PHE A 404 -14.94 9.68 -1.70
C PHE A 404 -14.90 9.26 -0.23
N LEU A 405 -13.77 8.68 0.20
CA LEU A 405 -13.47 8.37 1.58
C LEU A 405 -12.87 9.57 2.33
N ALA A 406 -13.29 10.79 1.96
CA ALA A 406 -12.74 12.02 2.54
C ALA A 406 -12.96 12.02 4.06
N GLY A 407 -11.88 12.18 4.83
CA GLY A 407 -11.91 12.09 6.30
C GLY A 407 -11.75 10.69 6.88
N VAL A 408 -11.85 9.62 6.09
CA VAL A 408 -11.61 8.26 6.55
C VAL A 408 -10.11 8.00 6.66
N SER A 409 -9.66 7.67 7.88
CA SER A 409 -8.25 7.39 8.13
C SER A 409 -7.82 6.05 7.51
N MET A 410 -6.53 5.93 7.14
CA MET A 410 -5.97 4.64 6.70
C MET A 410 -6.14 3.51 7.73
N LYS A 411 -6.14 3.85 9.02
CA LYS A 411 -6.35 2.86 10.09
C LYS A 411 -7.78 2.32 10.08
N THR A 412 -8.75 3.16 9.71
CA THR A 412 -10.15 2.77 9.52
C THR A 412 -10.28 1.85 8.31
N ILE A 413 -9.64 2.17 7.18
CA ILE A 413 -9.64 1.32 5.98
C ILE A 413 -9.02 -0.06 6.28
N GLU A 414 -7.91 -0.12 7.01
CA GLU A 414 -7.31 -1.40 7.44
C GLU A 414 -8.25 -2.22 8.32
N LYS A 415 -9.01 -1.58 9.22
CA LYS A 415 -10.00 -2.26 10.06
C LYS A 415 -11.13 -2.87 9.22
N HIS A 416 -11.60 -2.12 8.22
CA HIS A 416 -12.59 -2.59 7.25
C HIS A 416 -12.06 -3.77 6.42
N LEU A 417 -10.79 -3.75 6.02
CA LEU A 417 -10.17 -4.89 5.35
C LEU A 417 -10.15 -6.13 6.24
N THR A 418 -9.82 -5.98 7.53
CA THR A 418 -9.89 -7.10 8.49
C THR A 418 -11.31 -7.64 8.65
N ALA A 419 -12.32 -6.77 8.73
CA ALA A 419 -13.70 -7.20 8.80
C ALA A 419 -14.14 -7.93 7.52
N PHE A 420 -13.76 -7.42 6.35
CA PHE A 420 -14.03 -8.06 5.06
C PHE A 420 -13.40 -9.45 4.97
N ALA A 421 -12.13 -9.58 5.35
CA ALA A 421 -11.43 -10.87 5.40
C ALA A 421 -12.12 -11.88 6.31
N ALA A 422 -12.80 -11.42 7.37
CA ALA A 422 -13.54 -12.28 8.28
C ALA A 422 -14.82 -12.84 7.64
N MET A 423 -15.42 -12.08 6.71
CA MET A 423 -16.59 -12.50 5.94
C MET A 423 -16.20 -13.48 4.83
N ASP A 424 -15.06 -13.25 4.17
CA ASP A 424 -14.50 -14.11 3.12
C ASP A 424 -13.83 -15.36 3.70
N THR A 425 -14.64 -16.27 4.24
CA THR A 425 -14.20 -17.49 4.93
C THR A 425 -13.42 -18.48 4.05
N ASN A 426 -13.53 -18.36 2.72
CA ASN A 426 -12.80 -19.16 1.75
C ASN A 426 -11.61 -18.43 1.12
N HIS A 427 -11.30 -17.21 1.58
CA HIS A 427 -10.13 -16.41 1.20
C HIS A 427 -9.99 -16.20 -0.32
N THR A 428 -11.13 -15.99 -0.98
CA THR A 428 -11.19 -15.81 -2.43
C THR A 428 -10.96 -14.37 -2.88
N GLY A 429 -10.97 -13.43 -1.93
CA GLY A 429 -11.02 -11.99 -2.19
C GLY A 429 -12.43 -11.47 -2.49
N GLN A 430 -13.44 -12.33 -2.45
CA GLN A 430 -14.81 -12.05 -2.83
C GLN A 430 -15.79 -12.58 -1.79
N VAL A 431 -16.73 -11.75 -1.35
CA VAL A 431 -17.77 -12.12 -0.40
C VAL A 431 -19.05 -12.45 -1.17
N THR A 432 -19.51 -13.68 -1.03
CA THR A 432 -20.80 -14.13 -1.59
C THR A 432 -21.97 -13.59 -0.78
N PHE A 433 -23.17 -13.61 -1.36
CA PHE A 433 -24.39 -13.22 -0.65
C PHE A 433 -24.59 -13.99 0.67
N ASN A 434 -24.34 -15.30 0.66
CA ASN A 434 -24.51 -16.13 1.86
C ASN A 434 -23.54 -15.74 2.98
N GLN A 435 -22.27 -15.49 2.64
CA GLN A 435 -21.27 -15.02 3.60
C GLN A 435 -21.62 -13.65 4.14
N PHE A 436 -22.09 -12.74 3.29
CA PHE A 436 -22.57 -11.42 3.69
C PHE A 436 -23.79 -11.53 4.64
N ALA A 437 -24.80 -12.31 4.25
CA ALA A 437 -26.01 -12.49 5.05
C ALA A 437 -25.72 -13.13 6.42
N GLU A 438 -24.78 -14.07 6.48
CA GLU A 438 -24.33 -14.67 7.74
C GLU A 438 -23.56 -13.67 8.61
N ALA A 439 -22.62 -12.92 8.03
CA ALA A 439 -21.81 -11.95 8.75
C ALA A 439 -22.62 -10.80 9.37
N PHE A 440 -23.71 -10.40 8.72
CA PHE A 440 -24.62 -9.37 9.19
C PHE A 440 -25.84 -9.92 9.95
N GLU A 441 -25.92 -11.24 10.16
CA GLU A 441 -27.06 -11.92 10.82
C GLU A 441 -28.42 -11.61 10.16
N LEU A 442 -28.44 -11.55 8.83
CA LEU A 442 -29.62 -11.19 8.03
C LEU A 442 -30.55 -12.39 7.75
N LYS A 443 -30.28 -13.54 8.38
CA LYS A 443 -31.16 -14.71 8.37
C LYS A 443 -32.17 -14.58 9.50
N GLN A 444 -33.46 -14.68 9.18
CA GLN A 444 -34.53 -14.70 10.18
C GLN A 444 -34.53 -16.04 10.95
N GLU A 445 -35.24 -16.11 12.09
CA GLU A 445 -35.32 -17.31 12.94
C GLU A 445 -35.84 -18.57 12.21
N ASN A 446 -36.60 -18.38 11.13
CA ASN A 446 -37.11 -19.44 10.26
C ASN A 446 -36.11 -19.90 9.18
N GLY A 447 -34.92 -19.29 9.10
CA GLY A 447 -33.90 -19.56 8.08
C GLY A 447 -34.10 -18.82 6.76
N GLU A 448 -35.20 -18.06 6.59
CA GLU A 448 -35.44 -17.26 5.40
C GLU A 448 -34.63 -15.96 5.43
N ILE A 449 -34.18 -15.53 4.25
CA ILE A 449 -33.36 -14.35 4.09
C ILE A 449 -34.25 -13.17 3.72
N SER A 450 -34.14 -12.06 4.46
CA SER A 450 -34.93 -10.86 4.18
C SER A 450 -34.68 -10.33 2.76
N HIS A 451 -35.74 -10.03 2.00
CA HIS A 451 -35.64 -9.37 0.69
C HIS A 451 -34.89 -8.03 0.76
N GLY A 452 -34.85 -7.36 1.92
CA GLY A 452 -34.05 -6.16 2.13
C GLY A 452 -32.54 -6.41 2.11
N ALA A 453 -32.09 -7.58 2.60
CA ALA A 453 -30.68 -7.98 2.62
C ALA A 453 -30.15 -8.23 1.21
N LEU A 454 -30.94 -8.93 0.37
CA LEU A 454 -30.63 -9.16 -1.04
C LEU A 454 -30.44 -7.84 -1.79
N ARG A 455 -31.35 -6.88 -1.58
CA ARG A 455 -31.26 -5.57 -2.23
C ARG A 455 -30.09 -4.73 -1.75
N MET A 456 -29.73 -4.81 -0.47
CA MET A 456 -28.53 -4.14 0.05
C MET A 456 -27.26 -4.77 -0.50
N PHE A 457 -27.23 -6.10 -0.67
CA PHE A 457 -26.13 -6.77 -1.34
C PHE A 457 -26.01 -6.35 -2.80
N ASP A 458 -27.12 -6.35 -3.57
CA ASP A 458 -27.15 -5.88 -4.96
C ASP A 458 -26.76 -4.40 -5.11
N LEU A 459 -27.01 -3.57 -4.10
CA LEU A 459 -26.57 -2.18 -4.08
C LEU A 459 -25.04 -2.06 -3.95
N ILE A 460 -24.44 -2.93 -3.15
CA ILE A 460 -23.00 -2.93 -2.91
C ILE A 460 -22.27 -3.66 -4.05
N ASP A 461 -22.86 -4.71 -4.63
CA ASP A 461 -22.38 -5.42 -5.82
C ASP A 461 -22.58 -4.57 -7.08
N THR A 462 -21.78 -3.51 -7.19
CA THR A 462 -21.78 -2.53 -8.28
C THR A 462 -21.53 -3.16 -9.65
N HIS A 463 -20.90 -4.33 -9.70
CA HIS A 463 -20.57 -5.02 -10.95
C HIS A 463 -21.61 -6.11 -11.31
N GLY A 464 -22.56 -6.41 -10.42
CA GLY A 464 -23.62 -7.39 -10.63
C GLY A 464 -23.11 -8.83 -10.80
N HIS A 465 -21.95 -9.14 -10.23
CA HIS A 465 -21.29 -10.44 -10.37
C HIS A 465 -21.83 -11.50 -9.37
N GLY A 466 -22.72 -11.10 -8.46
CA GLY A 466 -23.22 -11.94 -7.37
C GLY A 466 -22.24 -12.06 -6.20
N THR A 467 -21.17 -11.27 -6.20
CA THR A 467 -20.10 -11.24 -5.20
C THR A 467 -19.66 -9.80 -4.96
N ILE A 468 -19.30 -9.48 -3.71
CA ILE A 468 -18.77 -8.18 -3.32
C ILE A 468 -17.26 -8.31 -3.15
N ASN A 469 -16.48 -7.54 -3.92
CA ASN A 469 -15.05 -7.39 -3.68
C ASN A 469 -14.77 -6.31 -2.61
N PHE A 470 -13.51 -6.13 -2.21
CA PHE A 470 -13.19 -5.15 -1.16
C PHE A 470 -13.42 -3.68 -1.57
N LYS A 471 -13.24 -3.32 -2.86
CA LYS A 471 -13.56 -1.98 -3.38
C LYS A 471 -15.06 -1.72 -3.27
N ASP A 472 -15.87 -2.69 -3.69
CA ASP A 472 -17.33 -2.66 -3.64
C ASP A 472 -17.82 -2.49 -2.19
N TYR A 473 -17.26 -3.27 -1.26
CA TYR A 473 -17.54 -3.14 0.18
C TYR A 473 -17.23 -1.74 0.74
N LEU A 474 -16.08 -1.15 0.38
CA LEU A 474 -15.73 0.21 0.79
C LEU A 474 -16.63 1.27 0.14
N PHE A 475 -17.07 1.05 -1.09
CA PHE A 475 -18.05 1.92 -1.75
C PHE A 475 -19.39 1.86 -1.03
N GLY A 476 -19.88 0.65 -0.70
CA GLY A 476 -21.06 0.46 0.13
C GLY A 476 -20.94 1.18 1.49
N LEU A 477 -19.78 1.10 2.12
CA LEU A 477 -19.50 1.84 3.35
C LEU A 477 -19.50 3.35 3.18
N ALA A 478 -18.91 3.88 2.10
CA ALA A 478 -18.89 5.31 1.83
C ALA A 478 -20.29 5.84 1.52
N LEU A 479 -21.10 5.01 0.85
CA LEU A 479 -22.50 5.30 0.61
C LEU A 479 -23.25 5.43 1.94
N VAL A 480 -22.98 4.54 2.91
CA VAL A 480 -23.61 4.53 4.24
C VAL A 480 -23.03 5.60 5.19
N ASN A 481 -21.71 5.88 5.13
CA ASN A 481 -21.00 6.80 5.99
C ASN A 481 -20.76 8.17 5.31
N GLU A 482 -21.69 9.09 5.55
CA GLU A 482 -21.49 10.54 5.56
C GLU A 482 -20.59 11.15 4.46
N VAL A 483 -21.22 11.45 3.32
CA VAL A 483 -20.98 12.73 2.63
C VAL A 483 -22.32 13.47 2.55
N PRO A 484 -22.50 14.63 3.21
CA PRO A 484 -23.76 15.38 3.20
C PRO A 484 -24.30 15.68 1.79
N GLN A 485 -23.40 15.88 0.82
CA GLN A 485 -23.73 16.15 -0.58
C GLN A 485 -24.41 14.97 -1.29
N ASN A 486 -24.18 13.73 -0.85
CA ASN A 486 -24.73 12.52 -1.48
C ASN A 486 -25.87 11.88 -0.66
N ARG A 487 -26.16 12.38 0.55
CA ARG A 487 -27.21 11.86 1.45
C ARG A 487 -28.57 11.77 0.77
N LYS A 488 -28.96 12.81 0.01
CA LYS A 488 -30.24 12.84 -0.71
C LYS A 488 -30.33 11.76 -1.79
N GLN A 489 -29.22 11.44 -2.45
CA GLN A 489 -29.15 10.40 -3.48
C GLN A 489 -29.19 8.99 -2.84
N LEU A 490 -28.52 8.79 -1.70
CA LEU A 490 -28.60 7.55 -0.93
C LEU A 490 -30.01 7.28 -0.40
N VAL A 491 -30.62 8.25 0.27
CA VAL A 491 -31.98 8.12 0.82
C VAL A 491 -32.98 7.83 -0.31
N LYS A 492 -32.78 8.46 -1.47
CA LYS A 492 -33.55 8.18 -2.69
C LYS A 492 -33.35 6.76 -3.20
N LEU A 493 -32.12 6.27 -3.18
CA LEU A 493 -31.81 4.93 -3.65
C LEU A 493 -32.34 3.87 -2.69
N ALA A 494 -32.17 4.04 -1.38
CA ALA A 494 -32.74 3.17 -0.36
C ALA A 494 -34.27 3.14 -0.48
N PHE A 495 -34.93 4.29 -0.60
CA PHE A 495 -36.38 4.38 -0.79
C PHE A 495 -36.86 3.60 -2.03
N HIS A 496 -36.26 3.84 -3.19
CA HIS A 496 -36.65 3.15 -4.43
C HIS A 496 -36.30 1.66 -4.43
N SER A 497 -35.31 1.22 -3.64
CA SER A 497 -35.00 -0.20 -3.48
C SER A 497 -36.15 -0.94 -2.81
N PHE A 498 -36.89 -0.30 -1.90
CA PHE A 498 -37.98 -0.93 -1.16
C PHE A 498 -39.38 -0.61 -1.72
N ASP A 499 -39.51 0.30 -2.71
CA ASP A 499 -40.72 0.55 -3.50
C ASP A 499 -40.58 0.06 -4.97
N PRO A 500 -40.69 -1.26 -5.20
CA PRO A 500 -40.62 -1.83 -6.55
C PRO A 500 -41.79 -1.42 -7.46
N SER A 501 -42.90 -0.97 -6.86
CA SER A 501 -44.14 -0.62 -7.54
C SER A 501 -44.15 0.82 -8.07
N GLY A 502 -43.30 1.68 -7.52
CA GLY A 502 -43.26 3.12 -7.81
C GLY A 502 -44.47 3.89 -7.24
N LYS A 503 -45.26 3.28 -6.35
CA LYS A 503 -46.46 3.86 -5.76
C LYS A 503 -46.22 4.46 -4.37
N GLY A 504 -45.04 4.28 -3.79
CA GLY A 504 -44.72 4.60 -2.40
C GLY A 504 -44.57 3.35 -1.52
N LEU A 505 -43.89 3.51 -0.38
CA LEU A 505 -43.63 2.41 0.56
C LEU A 505 -44.88 2.10 1.37
N THR A 506 -45.26 0.82 1.43
CA THR A 506 -46.28 0.34 2.37
C THR A 506 -45.70 0.17 3.78
N LEU A 507 -46.55 0.14 4.80
CA LEU A 507 -46.12 -0.09 6.20
C LEU A 507 -45.23 -1.35 6.36
N PRO A 508 -45.55 -2.53 5.77
CA PRO A 508 -44.65 -3.69 5.84
C PRO A 508 -43.27 -3.44 5.19
N GLN A 509 -43.21 -2.72 4.08
CA GLN A 509 -41.95 -2.38 3.41
C GLN A 509 -41.14 -1.37 4.22
N PHE A 510 -41.80 -0.36 4.80
CA PHE A 510 -41.17 0.59 5.70
C PHE A 510 -40.65 -0.10 6.97
N SER A 511 -41.43 -1.03 7.55
CA SER A 511 -40.99 -1.82 8.70
C SER A 511 -39.77 -2.69 8.40
N GLN A 512 -39.61 -3.18 7.17
CA GLN A 512 -38.38 -3.85 6.74
C GLN A 512 -37.19 -2.89 6.70
N ILE A 513 -37.36 -1.65 6.24
CA ILE A 513 -36.29 -0.63 6.28
C ILE A 513 -35.91 -0.31 7.73
N MET A 514 -36.89 -0.21 8.63
CA MET A 514 -36.69 0.15 10.03
C MET A 514 -36.19 -1.02 10.89
N SER A 515 -36.36 -2.27 10.43
CA SER A 515 -35.82 -3.48 11.09
C SER A 515 -34.29 -3.50 11.18
N PHE A 516 -33.61 -2.64 10.42
CA PHE A 516 -32.18 -2.39 10.53
C PHE A 516 -31.80 -1.48 11.71
N ASN A 517 -32.75 -1.11 12.58
CA ASN A 517 -32.44 -0.54 13.89
C ASN A 517 -33.05 -1.42 14.99
N PRO A 518 -32.23 -2.20 15.72
CA PRO A 518 -32.72 -3.13 16.75
C PRO A 518 -33.34 -2.42 17.97
N THR A 519 -33.22 -1.10 18.07
CA THR A 519 -33.85 -0.32 19.15
C THR A 519 -35.31 0.06 18.87
N LEU A 520 -35.79 -0.10 17.62
CA LEU A 520 -37.15 0.26 17.22
C LEU A 520 -38.07 -0.96 17.26
N ASP A 521 -39.06 -0.93 18.13
CA ASP A 521 -40.09 -1.97 18.20
C ASP A 521 -41.17 -1.76 17.11
N PRO A 522 -41.85 -2.83 16.65
CA PRO A 522 -42.85 -2.74 15.59
C PRO A 522 -43.98 -1.71 15.82
N PRO A 523 -44.50 -1.52 17.05
CA PRO A 523 -45.44 -0.43 17.38
C PRO A 523 -44.87 0.98 17.10
N THR A 524 -43.63 1.24 17.49
CA THR A 524 -42.96 2.52 17.26
C THR A 524 -42.75 2.77 15.77
N VAL A 525 -42.37 1.74 15.02
CA VAL A 525 -42.25 1.81 13.55
C VAL A 525 -43.57 2.14 12.86
N ALA A 526 -44.68 1.55 13.32
CA ALA A 526 -46.01 1.86 12.79
C ALA A 526 -46.47 3.28 13.12
N LYS A 527 -46.09 3.79 14.30
CA LYS A 527 -46.33 5.19 14.68
C LYS A 527 -45.54 6.15 13.79
N ILE A 528 -44.26 5.87 13.58
CA ILE A 528 -43.38 6.65 12.70
C ILE A 528 -43.92 6.67 11.26
N PHE A 529 -44.38 5.53 10.74
CA PHE A 529 -44.97 5.46 9.41
C PHE A 529 -46.19 6.38 9.28
N LYS A 530 -47.08 6.36 10.28
CA LYS A 530 -48.28 7.19 10.31
C LYS A 530 -47.97 8.68 10.43
N GLU A 531 -46.90 9.05 11.14
CA GLU A 531 -46.42 10.44 11.22
C GLU A 531 -45.77 10.90 9.92
N ALA A 532 -45.12 9.99 9.20
CA ALA A 532 -44.46 10.28 7.93
C ALA A 532 -45.46 10.36 6.75
N ASP A 533 -46.54 9.56 6.77
CA ASP A 533 -47.62 9.56 5.78
C ASP A 533 -48.58 10.75 5.99
N THR A 534 -48.17 11.91 5.51
CA THR A 534 -49.01 13.12 5.61
C THR A 534 -50.24 13.10 4.72
N SER A 535 -50.18 12.35 3.62
CA SER A 535 -51.30 12.19 2.71
C SER A 535 -52.39 11.28 3.27
N ASN A 536 -52.07 10.44 4.26
CA ASN A 536 -52.92 9.39 4.84
C ASN A 536 -53.48 8.43 3.79
N ASP A 537 -52.78 8.22 2.68
CA ASP A 537 -53.18 7.30 1.63
C ASP A 537 -52.70 5.87 1.87
N GLY A 538 -51.95 5.64 2.96
CA GLY A 538 -51.39 4.36 3.34
C GLY A 538 -50.08 4.02 2.62
N PHE A 539 -49.54 4.95 1.82
CA PHE A 539 -48.27 4.83 1.10
C PHE A 539 -47.36 6.01 1.44
N LEU A 540 -46.09 5.70 1.71
CA LEU A 540 -45.10 6.74 1.95
C LEU A 540 -44.44 7.12 0.63
N THR A 541 -44.68 8.33 0.11
CA THR A 541 -44.00 8.81 -1.11
C THR A 541 -42.54 9.21 -0.85
N PHE A 542 -41.70 9.31 -1.89
CA PHE A 542 -40.29 9.72 -1.71
C PHE A 542 -40.18 11.12 -1.10
N SER A 543 -41.08 12.03 -1.48
CA SER A 543 -41.11 13.40 -0.94
C SER A 543 -41.43 13.41 0.55
N GLU A 544 -42.38 12.58 0.99
CA GLU A 544 -42.76 12.44 2.40
C GLU A 544 -41.66 11.76 3.22
N PHE A 545 -41.12 10.65 2.72
CA PHE A 545 -39.99 9.96 3.34
C PHE A 545 -38.76 10.86 3.44
N ASN A 546 -38.39 11.56 2.37
CA ASN A 546 -37.22 12.45 2.37
C ASN A 546 -37.44 13.67 3.27
N ARG A 547 -38.67 14.19 3.40
CA ARG A 547 -38.98 15.24 4.38
C ARG A 547 -38.79 14.68 5.80
N PHE A 548 -39.33 13.50 6.07
CA PHE A 548 -39.30 12.85 7.38
C PHE A 548 -37.88 12.46 7.84
N VAL A 549 -37.04 11.94 6.94
CA VAL A 549 -35.64 11.58 7.19
C VAL A 549 -34.72 12.81 7.41
N ASN A 550 -35.16 13.99 6.97
CA ASN A 550 -34.41 15.24 7.12
C ASN A 550 -35.01 16.19 8.19
N SER A 551 -36.10 15.83 8.85
CA SER A 551 -36.52 16.40 10.14
C SER A 551 -35.64 15.86 11.29
N ASP A 552 -35.64 16.52 12.46
CA ASP A 552 -34.83 16.20 13.66
C ASP A 552 -35.14 14.83 14.33
N HIS A 553 -35.51 13.81 13.56
CA HIS A 553 -35.68 12.43 14.00
C HIS A 553 -34.37 11.66 13.87
N GLU A 554 -33.51 11.76 14.89
CA GLU A 554 -32.21 11.06 14.96
C GLU A 554 -32.33 9.54 14.78
N GLU A 555 -33.45 8.94 15.22
CA GLU A 555 -33.72 7.50 15.23
C GLU A 555 -33.66 6.82 13.85
N ILE A 556 -34.01 7.52 12.76
CA ILE A 556 -33.94 6.98 11.39
C ILE A 556 -32.55 7.15 10.77
N ILE A 557 -31.88 8.24 11.10
CA ILE A 557 -30.49 8.48 10.68
C ILE A 557 -29.60 7.38 11.27
N ASP A 558 -29.91 6.95 12.48
CA ASP A 558 -29.27 5.86 13.20
C ASP A 558 -29.51 4.48 12.58
N VAL A 559 -30.67 4.21 11.96
CA VAL A 559 -30.94 2.95 11.23
C VAL A 559 -29.86 2.68 10.17
N PHE A 560 -29.50 3.73 9.42
CA PHE A 560 -28.50 3.61 8.36
C PHE A 560 -27.06 3.70 8.89
N LYS A 561 -26.82 4.40 10.00
CA LYS A 561 -25.47 4.54 10.59
C LYS A 561 -25.03 3.37 11.49
N ILE A 562 -25.92 2.83 12.31
CA ILE A 562 -25.55 1.97 13.46
C ILE A 562 -25.26 0.52 13.04
N ASN A 563 -26.06 -0.08 12.16
CA ASN A 563 -25.98 -1.53 11.94
C ASN A 563 -24.77 -1.99 11.12
N PHE A 564 -24.32 -1.19 10.14
CA PHE A 564 -23.19 -1.60 9.28
C PHE A 564 -21.83 -1.36 9.97
N LEU A 565 -21.71 -0.29 10.76
CA LEU A 565 -20.50 0.07 11.49
C LEU A 565 -20.27 -0.82 12.73
N ASP A 566 -21.28 -1.05 13.56
CA ASP A 566 -21.11 -1.86 14.78
C ASP A 566 -20.79 -3.32 14.45
N ARG A 567 -21.41 -3.88 13.41
CA ARG A 567 -21.11 -5.23 12.94
C ARG A 567 -19.70 -5.34 12.36
N THR A 568 -19.23 -4.33 11.63
CA THR A 568 -17.84 -4.25 11.17
C THR A 568 -16.88 -4.30 12.36
N ASP A 569 -17.18 -3.55 13.42
CA ASP A 569 -16.37 -3.53 14.64
C ASP A 569 -16.32 -4.88 15.34
N ILE A 570 -17.46 -5.58 15.41
CA ILE A 570 -17.56 -6.94 15.96
C ILE A 570 -16.75 -7.93 15.10
N LEU A 571 -16.91 -7.90 13.77
CA LEU A 571 -16.19 -8.79 12.85
C LEU A 571 -14.67 -8.55 12.91
N ALA A 572 -14.24 -7.30 12.94
CA ALA A 572 -12.84 -6.94 13.10
C ALA A 572 -12.26 -7.41 14.46
N ARG A 573 -13.05 -7.37 15.54
CA ARG A 573 -12.65 -7.88 16.87
C ARG A 573 -12.58 -9.41 16.91
N LYS A 574 -13.51 -10.12 16.26
CA LYS A 574 -13.53 -11.60 16.19
C LYS A 574 -12.23 -12.16 15.58
N MET A 575 -11.64 -11.45 14.62
CA MET A 575 -10.35 -11.82 14.01
C MET A 575 -9.13 -11.60 14.93
N ASN A 576 -9.31 -10.98 16.10
CA ASN A 576 -8.28 -10.65 17.10
C ASN A 576 -6.92 -10.21 16.49
N PHE A 577 -6.97 -9.51 15.36
CA PHE A 577 -5.79 -9.07 14.66
C PHE A 577 -5.40 -7.71 15.21
N LYS A 578 -4.49 -7.71 16.19
CA LYS A 578 -3.61 -6.56 16.35
C LYS A 578 -2.70 -6.61 15.14
N PRO A 579 -2.78 -5.67 14.17
CA PRO A 579 -1.64 -5.50 13.28
C PRO A 579 -0.47 -5.29 14.23
N GLU A 580 0.45 -6.25 14.31
CA GLU A 580 1.70 -6.00 14.97
C GLU A 580 2.15 -4.66 14.41
N LYS A 581 2.48 -3.72 15.30
CA LYS A 581 3.33 -2.61 14.88
C LYS A 581 4.53 -3.32 14.27
N ARG A 582 4.53 -3.49 12.94
CA ARG A 582 5.73 -3.76 12.20
C ARG A 582 6.57 -2.55 12.56
N LYS A 583 7.44 -2.73 13.56
CA LYS A 583 8.78 -2.17 13.50
C LYS A 583 9.13 -2.34 12.04
N THR A 584 9.28 -1.23 11.32
CA THR A 584 9.85 -1.20 9.97
C THR A 584 10.79 -2.38 9.89
N VAL A 585 10.41 -3.41 9.10
CA VAL A 585 11.10 -4.69 9.14
C VAL A 585 12.49 -4.41 8.63
N ALA A 586 13.42 -4.16 9.55
CA ALA A 586 14.81 -4.45 9.37
C ALA A 586 14.82 -5.97 9.16
N ALA A 587 14.98 -6.37 7.90
CA ALA A 587 15.07 -7.75 7.48
C ALA A 587 16.17 -8.43 8.29
N GLY A 588 15.80 -9.42 9.10
CA GLY A 588 16.75 -10.18 9.88
C GLY A 588 16.16 -10.81 11.14
N LYS A 589 15.37 -11.87 10.97
CA LYS A 589 15.47 -13.10 11.76
C LYS A 589 14.62 -14.21 11.11
N PRO A 590 15.07 -15.48 11.15
CA PRO A 590 14.32 -16.60 10.59
C PRO A 590 13.10 -16.92 11.44
N GLU A 591 12.05 -17.43 10.81
CA GLU A 591 10.88 -18.04 11.46
C GLU A 591 11.33 -19.16 12.41
N GLU A 592 11.08 -18.98 13.70
CA GLU A 592 11.09 -20.07 14.67
C GLU A 592 9.71 -20.75 14.59
N GLN A 593 9.72 -22.07 14.43
CA GLN A 593 8.52 -22.89 14.29
C GLN A 593 7.54 -22.61 15.43
N VAL A 594 6.37 -22.04 15.11
CA VAL A 594 5.20 -22.09 15.99
C VAL A 594 4.77 -23.56 16.07
N LYS A 595 5.19 -24.23 17.13
CA LYS A 595 4.58 -25.51 17.56
C LYS A 595 3.09 -25.26 17.78
N GLY A 596 2.27 -26.17 17.25
CA GLY A 596 0.81 -26.09 17.30
C GLY A 596 0.32 -25.83 18.72
N THR A 597 -0.54 -24.82 18.86
CA THR A 597 -1.38 -24.63 20.04
C THR A 597 -2.37 -25.79 20.08
N GLU A 598 -2.08 -26.79 20.92
CA GLU A 598 -3.08 -27.73 21.39
C GLU A 598 -4.22 -26.98 22.09
N LEU A 599 -5.44 -27.34 21.71
CA LEU A 599 -6.68 -26.98 22.39
C LEU A 599 -6.64 -27.49 23.83
N VAL A 600 -6.33 -26.61 24.78
CA VAL A 600 -6.57 -26.91 26.20
C VAL A 600 -8.05 -26.73 26.48
N VAL A 601 -8.78 -27.84 26.46
CA VAL A 601 -10.13 -27.95 27.01
C VAL A 601 -10.03 -27.73 28.52
N LYS A 602 -10.59 -26.62 29.01
CA LYS A 602 -10.82 -26.41 30.46
C LYS A 602 -11.93 -27.37 30.91
N SER A 603 -11.56 -28.46 31.57
CA SER A 603 -12.49 -29.22 32.41
C SER A 603 -12.54 -28.63 33.82
N ALA A 604 -13.72 -28.70 34.41
CA ALA A 604 -14.17 -28.03 35.62
C ALA A 604 -13.38 -28.36 36.90
N GLU A 605 -13.53 -27.43 37.86
CA GLU A 605 -13.06 -27.46 39.24
C GLU A 605 -13.48 -28.72 40.01
N SER A 606 -12.59 -29.20 40.90
CA SER A 606 -12.91 -29.63 42.27
C SER A 606 -11.63 -29.98 43.05
N PRO A 607 -11.54 -29.69 44.36
CA PRO A 607 -10.28 -29.51 45.08
C PRO A 607 -9.87 -30.68 45.99
N SER A 608 -8.67 -30.56 46.58
CA SER A 608 -8.03 -31.33 47.68
C SER A 608 -6.75 -32.04 47.19
N ASN A 609 -5.70 -32.30 47.97
CA ASN A 609 -5.16 -31.87 49.26
C ASN A 609 -3.76 -32.52 49.31
N MET A 610 -2.78 -31.89 50.01
CA MET A 610 -1.59 -32.51 50.65
C MET A 610 -0.60 -33.25 49.72
N VAL A 611 0.71 -33.06 49.73
CA VAL A 611 1.72 -32.79 50.78
C VAL A 611 2.84 -31.95 50.16
#